data_AF-A0A6A6SBM0-F1
#
_entry.id   AF-A0A6A6SBM0-F1
#
_cell.length_a   1.000
_cell.length_b   1.000
_cell.length_c   1.000
_cell.angle_alpha   90.00
_cell.angle_beta   90.00
_cell.angle_gamma   90.00
#
_symmetry.space_group_name_H-M   'P 1'
#
loop_
_entity.id
_entity.type
_entity.pdbx_description
1 polymer ?
#
loop_
_entity_poly.entity_id
_entity_poly.type
_entity_poly.pdbx_seq_one_letter_code
_entity_poly.pdbx_strand_id
1 'polypeptide(L)'
;MFENFTLAHIPTLFVATATTFGGLMPFFNAEAAIEELGLPKCIAASKDAQSAMILSSARVTALGACMFPFYFTGKFSQVDTFMVIMGAYVGAVDAYVCWKEGVPGKAVFRRASGAAIAAWGCFGMTGGA
;
A
#
# COMPACT_ATOMS: atom_id res chain seq x y z
N MET A 1 8.09 18.51 -16.96
CA MET A 1 7.64 17.73 -15.76
C MET A 1 6.86 16.46 -16.13
N PHE A 2 6.04 16.48 -17.19
CA PHE A 2 5.33 15.28 -17.71
C PHE A 2 5.98 14.64 -18.95
N GLU A 3 7.16 15.12 -19.39
CA GLU A 3 7.82 14.62 -20.61
C GLU A 3 8.24 13.15 -20.54
N ASN A 4 8.37 12.58 -19.34
CA ASN A 4 8.70 11.17 -19.11
C ASN A 4 7.48 10.34 -18.66
N PHE A 5 6.26 10.87 -18.78
CA PHE A 5 5.07 10.09 -18.39
C PHE A 5 4.74 9.05 -19.46
N THR A 6 4.72 7.79 -19.06
CA THR A 6 4.25 6.68 -19.90
C THR A 6 3.02 6.04 -19.26
N LEU A 7 2.21 5.33 -20.07
CA LEU A 7 1.04 4.61 -19.55
C LEU A 7 1.42 3.55 -18.50
N ALA A 8 2.65 3.04 -18.54
CA ALA A 8 3.16 2.08 -17.56
C ALA A 8 3.37 2.69 -16.16
N HIS A 9 3.39 4.03 -16.04
CA HIS A 9 3.53 4.71 -14.76
C HIS A 9 2.21 4.81 -13.98
N ILE A 10 1.07 4.56 -14.64
CA ILE A 10 -0.25 4.71 -14.03
C ILE A 10 -0.40 3.81 -12.78
N PRO A 11 -0.11 2.49 -12.82
CA PRO A 11 -0.25 1.64 -11.64
C PRO A 11 0.66 2.09 -10.50
N THR A 12 1.87 2.52 -10.81
CA THR A 12 2.84 2.99 -9.82
C THR A 12 2.39 4.28 -9.13
N LEU A 13 1.89 5.26 -9.89
CA LEU A 13 1.33 6.50 -9.34
C LEU A 13 0.04 6.24 -8.58
N PHE A 14 -0.77 5.29 -9.02
CA PHE A 14 -1.96 4.85 -8.29
C PHE A 14 -1.58 4.25 -6.94
N VAL A 15 -0.58 3.36 -6.88
CA VAL A 15 -0.09 2.80 -5.60
C VAL A 15 0.51 3.89 -4.71
N ALA A 16 1.32 4.80 -5.26
CA ALA A 16 1.90 5.91 -4.50
C ALA A 16 0.83 6.82 -3.89
N THR A 17 -0.19 7.19 -4.68
CA THR A 17 -1.33 8.00 -4.20
C THR A 17 -2.19 7.24 -3.19
N ALA A 18 -2.57 5.99 -3.47
CA ALA A 18 -3.37 5.16 -2.59
C ALA A 18 -2.68 4.89 -1.25
N THR A 19 -1.38 4.62 -1.23
CA THR A 19 -0.62 4.43 0.03
C THR A 19 -0.43 5.73 0.81
N THR A 20 -0.22 6.85 0.11
CA THR A 20 -0.07 8.16 0.76
C THR A 20 -1.39 8.61 1.40
N PHE A 21 -2.44 8.74 0.59
CA PHE A 21 -3.72 9.28 1.04
C PHE A 21 -4.59 8.25 1.75
N GLY A 22 -4.56 6.99 1.32
CA GLY A 22 -5.24 5.90 2.03
C GLY A 22 -4.63 5.67 3.42
N GLY A 23 -3.30 5.81 3.57
CA GLY A 23 -2.64 5.76 4.88
C GLY A 23 -3.01 6.93 5.81
N LEU A 24 -3.60 8.02 5.28
CA LEU A 24 -4.11 9.12 6.10
C LEU A 24 -5.50 8.85 6.67
N MET A 25 -6.24 7.87 6.13
CA MET A 25 -7.61 7.57 6.57
C MET A 25 -7.73 7.33 8.09
N PRO A 26 -6.83 6.58 8.76
CA PRO A 26 -6.96 6.33 10.19
C PRO A 26 -6.83 7.56 11.08
N PHE A 27 -6.21 8.64 10.60
CA PHE A 27 -6.11 9.89 11.36
C PHE A 27 -7.46 10.59 11.49
N PHE A 28 -8.37 10.36 10.55
CA PHE A 28 -9.72 10.91 10.57
C PHE A 28 -10.72 9.90 11.17
N ASN A 29 -10.56 8.62 10.84
CA ASN A 29 -11.41 7.56 11.36
C ASN A 29 -10.68 6.20 11.34
N ALA A 30 -10.01 5.87 12.45
CA ALA A 30 -9.27 4.62 12.60
C ALA A 30 -10.18 3.38 12.58
N GLU A 31 -11.39 3.47 13.13
CA GLU A 31 -12.36 2.37 13.13
C GLU A 31 -12.75 1.99 11.70
N ALA A 32 -13.16 2.98 10.91
CA ALA A 32 -13.52 2.76 9.50
C ALA A 32 -12.34 2.22 8.69
N ALA A 33 -11.11 2.68 8.97
CA ALA A 33 -9.92 2.16 8.28
C ALA A 33 -9.62 0.70 8.62
N ILE A 34 -9.87 0.28 9.86
CA ILE A 34 -9.75 -1.14 10.27
C ILE A 34 -10.84 -1.99 9.61
N GLU A 35 -12.07 -1.47 9.48
CA GLU A 35 -13.14 -2.14 8.75
C GLU A 35 -12.84 -2.25 7.25
N GLU A 36 -12.30 -1.20 6.62
CA GLU A 36 -11.84 -1.24 5.23
C GLU A 36 -10.68 -2.20 5.02
N LEU A 37 -9.81 -2.37 6.03
CA LEU A 37 -8.78 -3.41 6.02
C LEU A 37 -9.43 -4.80 5.83
N GLY A 38 -10.64 -4.95 6.36
CA GLY A 38 -11.47 -6.13 6.32
C GLY A 38 -11.59 -6.82 7.67
N LEU A 39 -11.13 -6.20 8.76
CA LEU A 39 -11.13 -6.82 10.07
C LEU A 39 -12.51 -6.75 10.76
N PRO A 40 -12.82 -7.70 11.66
CA PRO A 40 -14.06 -7.71 12.41
C PRO A 40 -14.31 -6.43 13.22
N LYS A 41 -15.58 -6.05 13.37
CA LYS A 41 -16.00 -4.86 14.15
C LYS A 41 -15.51 -4.85 15.59
N CYS A 42 -15.40 -6.02 16.23
CA CYS A 42 -14.88 -6.11 17.60
C CYS A 42 -13.42 -5.64 17.70
N ILE A 43 -12.62 -5.81 16.64
CA ILE A 43 -11.25 -5.30 16.56
C ILE A 43 -11.27 -3.81 16.21
N ALA A 44 -12.11 -3.42 15.25
CA ALA A 44 -12.23 -2.02 14.81
C ALA A 44 -12.63 -1.06 15.94
N ALA A 45 -13.52 -1.49 16.84
CA ALA A 45 -13.97 -0.72 18.00
C ALA A 45 -12.93 -0.62 19.13
N SER A 46 -11.84 -1.39 19.09
CA SER A 46 -10.80 -1.36 20.12
C SER A 46 -9.89 -0.15 19.98
N LYS A 47 -9.77 0.66 21.04
CA LYS A 47 -8.87 1.83 21.07
C LYS A 47 -7.40 1.46 20.88
N ASP A 48 -6.99 0.30 21.36
CA ASP A 48 -5.61 -0.18 21.21
C ASP A 48 -5.31 -0.52 19.75
N ALA A 49 -6.27 -1.17 19.06
CA ALA A 49 -6.17 -1.48 17.65
C ALA A 49 -6.19 -0.21 16.78
N GLN A 50 -7.03 0.77 17.12
CA GLN A 50 -7.06 2.08 16.46
C GLN A 50 -5.74 2.83 16.60
N SER A 51 -5.15 2.85 17.79
CA SER A 51 -3.85 3.50 18.03
C SER A 51 -2.73 2.82 17.25
N ALA A 52 -2.71 1.49 17.23
CA ALA A 52 -1.76 0.73 16.43
C ALA A 52 -1.92 1.00 14.93
N MET A 53 -3.17 1.06 14.43
CA MET A 53 -3.50 1.35 13.04
C MET A 53 -3.04 2.74 12.61
N ILE A 54 -3.25 3.77 13.44
CA ILE A 54 -2.77 5.13 13.15
C ILE A 54 -1.24 5.14 13.04
N LEU A 55 -0.54 4.53 13.99
CA LEU A 55 0.91 4.49 13.99
C LEU A 55 1.49 3.71 12.81
N SER A 56 0.90 2.57 12.45
CA SER A 56 1.34 1.78 11.28
C SER A 56 1.06 2.53 9.98
N SER A 57 -0.10 3.18 9.87
CA SER A 57 -0.50 3.86 8.64
C SER A 57 0.27 5.14 8.40
N ALA A 58 0.71 5.84 9.46
CA ALA A 58 1.66 6.95 9.35
C ALA A 58 2.94 6.55 8.59
N ARG A 59 3.45 5.34 8.85
CA ARG A 59 4.65 4.80 8.18
C ARG A 59 4.36 4.47 6.72
N VAL A 60 3.18 3.90 6.42
CA VAL A 60 2.73 3.63 5.05
C VAL A 60 2.58 4.93 4.26
N THR A 61 1.98 5.97 4.85
CA THR A 61 1.88 7.31 4.25
C THR A 61 3.25 7.88 3.95
N ALA A 62 4.20 7.79 4.88
CA ALA A 62 5.55 8.29 4.66
C ALA A 62 6.24 7.56 3.49
N LEU A 63 6.10 6.22 3.41
CA LEU A 63 6.67 5.43 2.31
C LEU A 63 6.04 5.80 0.95
N GLY A 64 4.72 5.95 0.88
CA GLY A 64 4.02 6.42 -0.33
C GLY A 64 4.48 7.82 -0.73
N ALA A 65 4.60 8.73 0.24
CA ALA A 65 5.05 10.10 0.00
C ALA A 65 6.49 10.13 -0.56
N CYS A 66 7.37 9.23 -0.10
CA CYS A 66 8.73 9.09 -0.63
C CYS A 66 8.77 8.66 -2.10
N MET A 67 7.75 7.97 -2.63
CA MET A 67 7.72 7.54 -4.04
C MET A 67 7.62 8.73 -4.99
N PHE A 68 6.93 9.82 -4.61
CA PHE A 68 6.76 10.98 -5.49
C PHE A 68 8.07 11.72 -5.80
N PRO A 69 8.94 12.08 -4.83
CA PRO A 69 10.24 12.66 -5.13
C PRO A 69 11.11 11.77 -6.05
N PHE A 70 11.12 10.45 -5.83
CA PHE A 70 11.86 9.54 -6.71
C PHE A 70 11.29 9.55 -8.13
N TYR A 71 9.97 9.54 -8.26
CA TYR A 71 9.30 9.65 -9.55
C TYR A 71 9.63 10.97 -10.27
N PHE A 72 9.49 12.12 -9.58
CA PHE A 72 9.74 13.44 -10.17
C PHE A 72 11.21 13.71 -10.50
N THR A 73 12.14 13.02 -9.84
CA THR A 73 13.58 13.09 -10.15
C THR A 73 14.03 12.08 -11.21
N GLY A 74 13.11 11.32 -11.82
CA GLY A 74 13.41 10.30 -12.83
C GLY A 74 14.09 9.05 -12.27
N LYS A 75 14.07 8.86 -10.95
CA LYS A 75 14.66 7.72 -10.23
C LYS A 75 13.68 6.53 -10.21
N PHE A 76 13.28 6.07 -11.39
CA PHE A 76 12.21 5.08 -11.54
C PHE A 76 12.56 3.70 -11.01
N SER A 77 13.83 3.28 -11.09
CA SER A 77 14.31 2.01 -10.50
C SER A 77 14.10 1.96 -8.98
N GLN A 78 14.24 3.09 -8.30
CA GLN A 78 13.95 3.21 -6.87
C GLN A 78 12.44 3.07 -6.63
N VAL A 79 11.60 3.67 -7.47
CA VAL A 79 10.14 3.53 -7.37
C VAL A 79 9.73 2.07 -7.57
N ASP A 80 10.31 1.36 -8.53
CA ASP A 80 10.08 -0.07 -8.74
C ASP A 80 10.52 -0.90 -7.53
N THR A 81 11.64 -0.55 -6.90
CA THR A 81 12.08 -1.20 -5.65
C THR A 81 11.06 -1.02 -4.52
N PHE A 82 10.48 0.17 -4.37
CA PHE A 82 9.40 0.42 -3.42
C PHE A 82 8.16 -0.43 -3.74
N MET A 83 7.78 -0.55 -5.02
CA MET A 83 6.67 -1.41 -5.46
C MET A 83 6.90 -2.88 -5.10
N VAL A 84 8.11 -3.41 -5.34
CA VAL A 84 8.47 -4.79 -4.95
C VAL A 84 8.33 -5.00 -3.45
N ILE A 85 9.00 -4.16 -2.65
CA ILE A 85 9.05 -4.33 -1.20
C ILE A 85 7.66 -4.17 -0.58
N MET A 86 6.94 -3.10 -0.94
CA MET A 86 5.60 -2.83 -0.42
C MET A 86 4.61 -3.90 -0.86
N GLY A 87 4.58 -4.24 -2.16
CA GLY A 87 3.66 -5.24 -2.69
C GLY A 87 3.90 -6.63 -2.09
N ALA A 88 5.16 -7.06 -2.02
CA ALA A 88 5.49 -8.40 -1.54
C ALA A 88 5.36 -8.52 -0.03
N TYR A 89 5.95 -7.59 0.73
CA TYR A 89 5.98 -7.69 2.19
C TYR A 89 4.65 -7.24 2.81
N VAL A 90 4.18 -6.01 2.51
CA VAL A 90 2.95 -5.48 3.12
C VAL A 90 1.74 -6.31 2.67
N GLY A 91 1.66 -6.65 1.38
CA GLY A 91 0.61 -7.52 0.87
C GLY A 91 0.58 -8.91 1.52
N ALA A 92 1.75 -9.51 1.80
CA ALA A 92 1.84 -10.78 2.51
C ALA A 92 1.44 -10.67 3.99
N VAL A 93 1.90 -9.62 4.69
CA VAL A 93 1.56 -9.37 6.09
C VAL A 93 0.07 -9.12 6.25
N ASP A 94 -0.53 -8.28 5.40
CA ASP A 94 -1.96 -8.03 5.49
C ASP A 94 -2.77 -9.29 5.19
N ALA A 95 -2.35 -10.09 4.20
CA ALA A 95 -3.00 -11.36 3.91
C ALA A 95 -2.91 -12.33 5.09
N TYR A 96 -1.74 -12.41 5.75
CA TYR A 96 -1.53 -13.22 6.93
C TYR A 96 -2.43 -12.79 8.10
N VAL A 97 -2.53 -11.49 8.39
CA VAL A 97 -3.39 -10.96 9.45
C VAL A 97 -4.86 -11.21 9.13
N CYS A 98 -5.31 -10.90 7.90
CA CYS A 98 -6.68 -11.19 7.47
C CYS A 98 -7.03 -12.69 7.55
N TRP A 99 -6.08 -13.57 7.22
CA TRP A 99 -6.29 -15.01 7.36
C TRP A 99 -6.47 -15.42 8.82
N LYS A 100 -5.62 -14.88 9.71
CA LYS A 100 -5.65 -15.17 11.14
C LYS A 100 -6.94 -14.68 11.80
N GLU A 101 -7.45 -13.52 11.40
CA GLU A 101 -8.69 -12.93 11.92
C GLU A 101 -9.97 -13.47 11.24
N GLY A 102 -9.86 -14.56 10.47
CA GLY A 102 -11.02 -15.28 9.93
C GLY A 102 -11.70 -14.63 8.72
N VAL A 103 -10.99 -13.76 7.98
CA VAL A 103 -11.51 -13.06 6.79
C VAL A 103 -10.76 -13.48 5.51
N PRO A 104 -10.90 -14.75 5.08
CA PRO A 104 -10.06 -15.34 4.01
C PRO A 104 -10.27 -14.68 2.64
N GLY A 105 -11.47 -14.18 2.34
CA GLY A 105 -11.72 -13.46 1.07
C GLY A 105 -10.88 -12.19 0.94
N LYS A 106 -10.74 -11.43 2.03
CA LYS A 106 -9.89 -10.25 2.09
C LYS A 106 -8.41 -10.64 2.07
N ALA A 107 -8.04 -11.73 2.74
CA ALA A 107 -6.67 -12.26 2.70
C ALA A 107 -6.22 -12.59 1.28
N VAL A 108 -7.04 -13.29 0.50
CA VAL A 108 -6.74 -13.64 -0.90
C VAL A 108 -6.62 -12.38 -1.75
N PHE A 109 -7.56 -11.44 -1.62
CA PHE A 109 -7.52 -10.18 -2.37
C PHE A 109 -6.22 -9.41 -2.10
N ARG A 110 -5.83 -9.28 -0.84
CA ARG A 110 -4.60 -8.56 -0.44
C ARG A 110 -3.33 -9.24 -0.90
N ARG A 111 -3.29 -10.58 -0.87
CA ARG A 111 -2.17 -11.33 -1.40
C ARG A 111 -2.06 -11.17 -2.92
N ALA A 112 -3.19 -11.24 -3.64
CA ALA A 112 -3.22 -11.12 -5.09
C ALA A 112 -2.85 -9.71 -5.54
N SER A 113 -3.41 -8.67 -4.93
CA SER A 113 -3.06 -7.28 -5.24
C SER A 113 -1.61 -6.96 -4.87
N GLY A 114 -1.13 -7.41 -3.70
CA GLY A 114 0.26 -7.27 -3.30
C GLY A 114 1.23 -7.95 -4.27
N ALA A 115 0.92 -9.18 -4.71
CA ALA A 115 1.72 -9.89 -5.70
C ALA A 115 1.73 -9.19 -7.07
N ALA A 116 0.61 -8.62 -7.50
CA ALA A 116 0.55 -7.84 -8.74
C ALA A 116 1.39 -6.57 -8.67
N ILE A 117 1.34 -5.84 -7.55
CA ILE A 117 2.16 -4.65 -7.30
C ILE A 117 3.65 -5.04 -7.28
N ALA A 118 3.99 -6.15 -6.61
CA ALA A 118 5.36 -6.62 -6.55
C ALA A 118 5.88 -7.05 -7.93
N ALA A 119 5.07 -7.78 -8.70
CA ALA A 119 5.41 -8.16 -10.06
C ALA A 119 5.66 -6.92 -10.94
N TRP A 120 4.83 -5.88 -10.81
CA TRP A 120 4.99 -4.62 -11.55
C TRP A 120 6.37 -3.99 -11.31
N GLY A 121 6.79 -3.92 -10.04
CA GLY A 121 8.13 -3.45 -9.68
C GLY A 121 9.25 -4.40 -10.12
N CYS A 122 9.07 -5.72 -9.99
CA CYS A 122 10.07 -6.71 -10.37
C CYS A 122 10.39 -6.70 -11.86
N PHE A 123 9.39 -6.47 -12.71
CA PHE A 123 9.58 -6.32 -14.15
C PHE A 123 10.13 -4.95 -14.54
N GLY A 124 10.34 -4.04 -13.58
CA GLY A 124 10.86 -2.70 -13.83
C GLY A 124 9.91 -1.88 -14.70
N MET A 125 8.60 -2.08 -14.58
CA MET A 125 7.63 -1.47 -15.49
C MET A 125 7.60 0.06 -15.39
N THR A 126 8.14 0.65 -14.31
CA THR A 126 8.29 2.10 -14.18
C THR A 126 9.62 2.59 -14.75
N GLY A 127 10.72 1.85 -14.57
CA GLY A 127 12.05 2.26 -15.02
C GLY A 127 12.45 1.81 -16.43
N GLY A 128 11.78 0.78 -16.95
CA GLY A 128 12.00 0.22 -18.29
C GLY A 128 11.00 0.72 -19.35
N ALA A 129 10.10 1.64 -18.98
CA ALA A 129 9.11 2.25 -19.87
C ALA A 129 9.61 3.56 -20.49
#